data_AF-A0A0N5D949-F1
#
_entry.id   AF-A0A0N5D949-F1
#
_cell.length_a   1.000
_cell.length_b   1.000
_cell.length_c   1.000
_cell.angle_alpha   90.00
_cell.angle_beta   90.00
_cell.angle_gamma   90.00
#
_symmetry.space_group_name_H-M   'P 1'
#
loop_
_entity.id
_entity.type
_entity.pdbx_description
1 polymer ?
#
loop_
_entity_poly.entity_id
_entity_poly.type
_entity_poly.pdbx_seq_one_letter_code
_entity_poly.pdbx_strand_id
1 'polypeptide(L)'
;MIVPIRLTCGLYSNMLFFDNILSLLTVLLSSVHFLFYTRALKFVGPFVLMIYTILSRDLSRFMLIYSIFLIGFSQSFYVIFQACDRAHKLLHGSDSIQWVNILDTPFEAIMRLFIMTIGEFTIFYRSLNSCEEKLMQAIGKVSIKYIMQFNLLIAMMTRTYETISRTSAEWKRQSFFIAKLQWAQVILLLELSLKPKERLSAMLKYSRPIGTDKTKRSFVVAKKTARDSMSKTEKQLLEQKERDLREEKRALLKRRLKDFVQNPDLRRPITSYLQQTTMQNIMQKKNE
;
A
#
# COMPACT_ATOMS: atom_id res chain seq x y z
N MET A 1 0.46 -3.34 26.48
CA MET A 1 1.88 -3.68 26.75
C MET A 1 2.67 -2.61 27.50
N ILE A 2 2.19 -1.36 27.65
CA ILE A 2 2.92 -0.30 28.38
C ILE A 2 2.87 -0.44 29.92
N VAL A 3 1.80 -1.05 30.44
CA VAL A 3 1.51 -1.13 31.89
C VAL A 3 2.45 -2.07 32.67
N PRO A 4 2.80 -3.28 32.21
CA PRO A 4 3.65 -4.17 32.99
C PRO A 4 5.13 -3.72 33.08
N ILE A 5 5.60 -2.84 32.17
CA ILE A 5 7.00 -2.38 32.15
C ILE A 5 7.24 -1.23 33.13
N ARG A 6 6.21 -0.44 33.46
CA ARG A 6 6.31 0.59 34.50
C ARG A 6 6.42 0.04 35.93
N LEU A 7 5.98 -1.20 36.16
CA LEU A 7 6.06 -1.84 37.48
C LEU A 7 7.49 -2.29 37.84
N THR A 8 8.37 -2.44 36.85
CA THR A 8 9.79 -2.79 37.05
C THR A 8 10.71 -1.58 37.23
N CYS A 9 10.16 -0.36 37.29
CA CYS A 9 10.88 0.91 37.54
C CYS A 9 11.68 0.95 38.86
N GLY A 10 11.41 0.06 39.81
CA GLY A 10 12.09 0.04 41.11
C GLY A 10 13.48 -0.61 41.12
N LEU A 11 13.91 -1.29 40.06
CA LEU A 11 15.10 -2.15 40.09
C LEU A 11 16.40 -1.50 39.61
N TYR A 12 16.40 -0.61 38.60
CA TYR A 12 17.61 0.04 38.09
C TYR A 12 17.31 1.38 37.39
N SER A 13 18.08 2.43 37.70
CA SER A 13 17.89 3.80 37.15
C SER A 13 18.01 3.88 35.62
N ASN A 14 18.81 3.00 35.00
CA ASN A 14 18.98 2.94 33.53
C ASN A 14 17.75 2.39 32.81
N MET A 15 16.95 1.57 33.49
CA MET A 15 15.80 0.89 32.89
C MET A 15 14.65 1.87 32.58
N LEU A 16 14.51 2.94 33.38
CA LEU A 16 13.57 4.03 33.14
C LEU A 16 13.87 4.75 31.81
N PHE A 17 15.14 4.99 31.50
CA PHE A 17 15.54 5.63 30.24
C PHE A 17 15.19 4.76 29.03
N PHE A 18 15.49 3.45 29.09
CA PHE A 18 15.12 2.50 28.05
C PHE A 18 13.60 2.37 27.88
N ASP A 19 12.82 2.39 28.97
CA ASP A 19 11.36 2.34 28.90
C ASP A 19 10.79 3.60 28.22
N ASN A 20 11.30 4.78 28.55
CA ASN A 20 10.90 6.02 27.88
C ASN A 20 11.23 5.99 26.38
N ILE A 21 12.40 5.50 25.99
CA ILE A 21 12.77 5.31 24.57
C ILE A 21 11.84 4.31 23.90
N LEU A 22 11.57 3.15 24.53
CA LEU A 22 10.71 2.12 23.99
C LEU A 22 9.26 2.63 23.85
N SER A 23 8.78 3.40 24.82
CA SER A 23 7.47 4.03 24.78
C SER A 23 7.38 5.04 23.64
N LEU A 24 8.38 5.91 23.48
CA LEU A 24 8.46 6.84 22.34
C LEU A 24 8.48 6.11 21.01
N LEU A 25 9.29 5.06 20.87
CA LEU A 25 9.36 4.23 19.68
C LEU A 25 8.02 3.54 19.39
N THR A 26 7.32 3.06 20.42
CA THR A 26 5.99 2.43 20.30
C THR A 26 4.96 3.44 19.81
N VAL A 27 4.97 4.68 20.33
CA VAL A 27 4.08 5.74 19.86
C VAL A 27 4.36 6.07 18.39
N LEU A 28 5.63 6.21 18.00
CA LEU A 28 6.02 6.43 16.61
C LEU A 28 5.60 5.27 15.70
N LEU A 29 5.89 4.01 16.07
CA LEU A 29 5.46 2.82 15.32
C LEU A 29 3.93 2.72 15.23
N SER A 30 3.20 3.09 16.29
CA SER A 30 1.74 3.07 16.29
C SER A 30 1.17 4.07 15.27
N SER A 31 1.77 5.25 15.11
CA SER A 31 1.37 6.23 14.11
C SER A 31 1.51 5.70 12.68
N VAL A 32 2.57 4.92 12.41
CA VAL A 32 2.76 4.23 11.13
C VAL A 32 1.72 3.12 10.95
N HIS A 33 1.36 2.39 12.01
CA HIS A 33 0.29 1.39 11.98
C HIS A 33 -1.09 2.01 11.76
N PHE A 34 -1.38 3.21 12.26
CA PHE A 34 -2.62 3.93 11.94
C PHE A 34 -2.77 4.19 10.44
N LEU A 35 -1.65 4.46 9.76
CA LEU A 35 -1.58 4.61 8.31
C LEU A 35 -1.96 3.32 7.56
N PHE A 36 -1.83 2.13 8.17
CA PHE A 36 -2.34 0.90 7.58
C PHE A 36 -3.87 0.80 7.65
N TYR A 37 -4.50 1.33 8.70
CA TYR A 37 -5.96 1.29 8.85
C TYR A 37 -6.67 2.27 7.91
N THR A 38 -6.05 3.38 7.54
CA THR A 38 -6.59 4.33 6.55
C THR A 38 -6.72 3.72 5.15
N ARG A 39 -6.08 2.57 4.89
CA ARG A 39 -6.27 1.74 3.68
C ARG A 39 -7.74 1.35 3.44
N ALA A 40 -8.54 1.22 4.50
CA ALA A 40 -9.94 0.81 4.40
C ALA A 40 -10.85 1.87 3.72
N LEU A 41 -10.39 3.12 3.61
CA LEU A 41 -11.13 4.19 2.96
C LEU A 41 -11.06 4.05 1.44
N LYS A 42 -12.22 3.90 0.77
CA LYS A 42 -12.31 3.69 -0.69
C LYS A 42 -11.61 4.76 -1.53
N PHE A 43 -11.53 5.99 -1.03
CA PHE A 43 -10.90 7.13 -1.73
C PHE A 43 -9.39 7.25 -1.45
N VAL A 44 -8.97 7.01 -0.20
CA VAL A 44 -7.59 7.23 0.27
C VAL A 44 -6.73 5.96 0.19
N GLY A 45 -7.36 4.78 0.14
CA GLY A 45 -6.70 3.48 0.15
C GLY A 45 -5.63 3.27 -0.92
N PRO A 46 -5.88 3.61 -2.21
CA PRO A 46 -4.86 3.48 -3.27
C PRO A 46 -3.63 4.37 -3.06
N PHE A 47 -3.82 5.58 -2.51
CA PHE A 47 -2.74 6.52 -2.22
C PHE A 47 -1.87 6.02 -1.06
N VAL A 48 -2.51 5.54 0.01
CA VAL A 48 -1.84 4.93 1.16
C VAL A 48 -1.09 3.66 0.78
N LEU A 49 -1.68 2.82 -0.06
CA LEU A 49 -1.01 1.62 -0.58
C LEU A 49 0.24 1.96 -1.38
N MET A 50 0.18 2.99 -2.22
CA MET A 50 1.32 3.47 -3.01
C MET A 50 2.46 3.95 -2.09
N ILE A 51 2.14 4.80 -1.11
CA ILE A 51 3.13 5.26 -0.10
C ILE A 51 3.70 4.07 0.66
N TYR A 52 2.86 3.15 1.13
CA TYR A 52 3.30 1.97 1.89
C TYR A 52 4.23 1.08 1.06
N THR A 53 3.95 0.87 -0.23
CA THR A 53 4.85 0.10 -1.11
C THR A 53 6.18 0.80 -1.34
N ILE A 54 6.20 2.13 -1.50
CA ILE A 54 7.44 2.90 -1.63
C ILE A 54 8.25 2.84 -0.32
N LEU A 55 7.57 3.06 0.82
CA LEU A 55 8.19 3.07 2.15
C LEU A 55 8.72 1.68 2.54
N SER A 56 7.95 0.63 2.27
CA SER A 56 8.31 -0.73 2.66
C SER A 56 9.34 -1.36 1.73
N ARG A 57 9.27 -1.11 0.41
CA ARG A 57 10.15 -1.78 -0.57
C ARG A 57 11.42 -1.01 -0.87
N ASP A 58 11.33 0.30 -1.07
CA ASP A 58 12.43 1.11 -1.58
C ASP A 58 13.25 1.68 -0.42
N LEU A 59 12.57 2.21 0.60
CA LEU A 59 13.20 2.77 1.80
C LEU A 59 13.86 1.71 2.69
N SER A 60 13.27 0.51 2.86
CA SER A 60 13.88 -0.54 3.70
C SER A 60 15.20 -1.07 3.13
N ARG A 61 15.27 -1.27 1.81
CA ARG A 61 16.48 -1.69 1.11
C ARG A 61 17.55 -0.62 1.18
N PHE A 62 17.16 0.64 1.01
CA PHE A 62 18.04 1.78 1.21
C PHE A 62 18.59 1.83 2.64
N MET A 63 17.74 1.75 3.65
CA MET A 63 18.16 1.78 5.05
C MET A 63 19.15 0.64 5.38
N LEU A 64 18.92 -0.56 4.85
CA LEU A 64 19.82 -1.70 5.06
C LEU A 64 21.21 -1.44 4.47
N ILE A 65 21.28 -1.03 3.19
CA ILE A 65 22.55 -0.74 2.52
C ILE A 65 23.27 0.43 3.20
N TYR A 66 22.52 1.48 3.57
CA TYR A 66 23.03 2.63 4.29
C TYR A 66 23.62 2.25 5.65
N SER A 67 22.95 1.41 6.44
CA SER A 67 23.48 0.94 7.74
C SER A 67 24.79 0.15 7.59
N ILE A 68 24.90 -0.72 6.57
CA ILE A 68 26.15 -1.47 6.31
C ILE A 68 27.30 -0.50 6.03
N PHE A 69 27.10 0.48 5.14
CA PHE A 69 28.13 1.46 4.83
C PHE A 69 28.45 2.37 6.02
N LEU A 70 27.44 2.84 6.75
CA LEU A 70 27.63 3.71 7.90
C LEU A 70 28.49 3.02 8.97
N ILE A 71 28.20 1.74 9.28
CA ILE A 71 29.02 0.97 10.21
C ILE A 71 30.44 0.80 9.65
N GLY A 72 30.61 0.41 8.37
CA GLY A 72 31.92 0.24 7.76
C GLY A 72 32.78 1.50 7.77
N PHE A 73 32.20 2.64 7.40
CA PHE A 73 32.90 3.92 7.43
C PHE A 73 33.15 4.42 8.86
N SER A 74 32.24 4.18 9.81
CA SER A 74 32.45 4.58 11.22
C SER A 74 33.73 3.96 11.80
N GLN A 75 34.01 2.68 11.48
CA GLN A 75 35.23 2.00 11.91
C GLN A 75 36.48 2.59 11.26
N SER A 76 36.41 2.90 9.96
CA SER A 76 37.51 3.56 9.25
C SER A 76 37.84 4.93 9.86
N PHE A 77 36.83 5.76 10.12
CA PHE A 77 37.04 7.06 10.75
C PHE A 77 37.52 6.95 12.20
N TYR A 78 37.04 5.97 12.97
CA TYR A 78 37.53 5.72 14.32
C TYR A 78 39.06 5.53 14.34
N VAL A 79 39.59 4.70 13.44
CA VAL A 79 41.04 4.47 13.31
C VAL A 79 41.79 5.74 12.87
N ILE A 80 41.23 6.50 11.92
CA ILE A 80 41.81 7.76 11.42
C ILE A 80 41.95 8.79 12.56
N PHE A 81 40.90 9.00 13.36
CA PHE A 81 40.94 9.98 14.46
C PHE A 81 41.84 9.53 15.61
N GLN A 82 41.89 8.23 15.92
CA GLN A 82 42.81 7.70 16.92
C GLN A 82 44.28 7.84 16.49
N ALA A 83 44.58 7.69 15.20
CA ALA A 83 45.91 7.95 14.67
C ALA A 83 46.28 9.44 14.73
N CYS A 84 45.35 10.34 14.41
CA CYS A 84 45.54 11.79 14.55
C CYS A 84 45.76 12.21 16.02
N ASP A 85 44.99 11.65 16.97
CA ASP A 85 45.17 11.91 18.40
C ASP A 85 46.55 11.43 18.90
N ARG A 86 46.99 10.24 18.46
CA ARG A 86 48.34 9.75 18.78
C ARG A 86 49.43 10.66 18.21
N ALA A 87 49.31 11.09 16.95
CA ALA A 87 50.29 12.00 16.33
C ALA A 87 50.34 13.35 17.06
N HIS A 88 49.20 13.91 17.43
CA HIS A 88 49.11 15.15 18.18
C HIS A 88 49.78 15.04 19.57
N LYS A 89 49.54 13.95 20.30
CA LYS A 89 50.17 13.67 21.60
C LYS A 89 51.69 13.54 21.52
N LEU A 90 52.22 13.00 20.42
CA LEU A 90 53.66 12.88 20.19
C LEU A 90 54.34 14.24 19.93
N LEU A 91 53.62 15.18 19.31
CA LEU A 91 54.18 16.48 18.88
C LEU A 91 54.01 17.57 19.94
N HIS A 92 52.90 17.59 20.67
CA HIS A 92 52.58 18.64 21.65
C HIS A 92 52.64 18.19 23.12
N GLY A 93 52.97 16.92 23.38
CA GLY A 93 52.98 16.34 24.72
C GLY A 93 51.57 16.13 25.29
N SER A 94 51.49 15.32 26.36
CA SER A 94 50.22 14.85 26.96
C SER A 94 49.32 15.96 27.53
N ASP A 95 49.83 17.17 27.75
CA ASP A 95 49.11 18.26 28.45
C ASP A 95 48.38 19.24 27.51
N SER A 96 48.36 18.97 26.20
CA SER A 96 47.69 19.84 25.24
C SER A 96 46.16 19.59 25.19
N ILE A 97 45.41 20.39 25.96
CA ILE A 97 43.92 20.43 26.04
C ILE A 97 43.25 20.78 24.68
N GLN A 98 44.05 21.15 23.67
CA GLN A 98 43.56 21.75 22.44
C GLN A 98 42.90 20.75 21.46
N TRP A 99 43.22 19.46 21.57
CA TRP A 99 42.63 18.41 20.75
C TRP A 99 41.69 17.52 21.57
N VAL A 100 40.39 17.80 21.48
CA VAL A 100 39.36 16.92 22.05
C VAL A 100 39.06 15.84 21.02
N ASN A 101 39.37 14.59 21.36
CA ASN A 101 39.08 13.45 20.49
C ASN A 101 37.56 13.31 20.37
N ILE A 102 37.05 13.67 19.20
CA ILE A 102 35.62 13.75 18.90
C ILE A 102 35.01 12.36 18.67
N LEU A 103 35.86 11.36 18.39
CA LEU A 103 35.48 9.97 18.09
C LEU A 103 36.17 8.99 19.06
N ASP A 104 35.94 9.15 20.36
CA ASP A 104 36.62 8.31 21.37
C ASP A 104 36.01 6.90 21.51
N THR A 105 34.70 6.78 21.21
CA THR A 105 34.00 5.47 21.20
C THR A 105 33.45 5.11 19.81
N PRO A 106 33.41 3.81 19.45
CA PRO A 106 32.88 3.39 18.15
C PRO A 106 31.38 3.72 17.98
N PHE A 107 30.63 3.79 19.07
CA PHE A 107 29.22 4.20 19.04
C PHE A 107 29.05 5.71 18.81
N GLU A 108 29.89 6.53 19.43
CA GLU A 108 29.91 7.97 19.16
C GLU A 108 30.34 8.28 17.73
N ALA A 109 31.27 7.50 17.17
CA ALA A 109 31.65 7.57 15.76
C ALA A 109 30.47 7.32 14.81
N ILE A 110 29.66 6.30 15.08
CA ILE A 110 28.44 6.01 14.31
C ILE A 110 27.48 7.20 14.34
N MET A 111 27.20 7.75 15.54
CA MET A 111 26.27 8.87 15.71
C MET A 111 26.76 10.15 15.02
N ARG A 112 28.05 10.47 15.15
CA ARG A 112 28.63 11.66 14.51
C ARG A 112 28.73 11.51 13.00
N LEU A 113 29.01 10.31 12.49
CA LEU A 113 28.99 10.04 11.05
C LEU A 113 27.56 10.17 10.48
N PHE A 114 26.54 9.72 11.23
CA PHE A 114 25.13 9.92 10.88
C PHE A 114 24.78 11.42 10.80
N ILE A 115 25.10 12.20 11.82
CA ILE A 115 24.87 13.66 11.85
C ILE A 115 25.60 14.36 10.70
N MET A 116 26.83 13.94 10.41
CA MET A 116 27.60 14.43 9.26
C MET A 116 26.89 14.16 7.93
N THR A 117 26.28 12.99 7.75
CA THR A 117 25.55 12.65 6.51
C THR A 117 24.25 13.46 6.32
N ILE A 118 23.65 13.97 7.40
CA ILE A 118 22.44 14.80 7.36
C ILE A 118 22.76 16.24 6.90
N GLY A 119 23.97 16.74 7.17
CA GLY A 119 24.40 18.05 6.68
C GLY A 119 25.43 18.78 7.54
N GLU A 120 25.76 18.28 8.73
CA GLU A 120 26.74 18.93 9.62
C GLU A 120 28.19 18.50 9.33
N PHE A 121 28.67 18.76 8.11
CA PHE A 121 30.01 18.33 7.69
C PHE A 121 31.14 19.29 8.12
N THR A 122 30.81 20.55 8.43
CA THR A 122 31.79 21.61 8.68
C THR A 122 32.65 21.35 9.92
N ILE A 123 32.05 20.88 11.01
CA ILE A 123 32.74 20.60 12.28
C ILE A 123 33.71 19.43 12.09
N PHE A 124 33.26 18.39 11.41
CA PHE A 124 34.03 17.19 11.12
C PHE A 124 35.23 17.48 10.21
N TYR A 125 35.03 18.30 9.18
CA TYR A 125 36.07 18.71 8.25
C TYR A 125 37.13 19.60 8.93
N ARG A 126 36.73 20.50 9.84
CA ARG A 126 37.66 21.34 10.61
C ARG A 126 38.54 20.48 11.53
N SER A 127 37.97 19.47 12.18
CA SER A 127 38.71 18.56 13.05
C SER A 127 39.73 17.73 12.25
N LEU A 128 39.37 17.19 11.08
CA LEU A 128 40.32 16.50 10.20
C LEU A 128 41.43 17.41 9.64
N ASN A 129 41.11 18.68 9.33
CA ASN A 129 42.10 19.64 8.85
C ASN A 129 43.17 19.99 9.90
N SER A 130 42.83 19.89 11.17
CA SER A 130 43.78 20.15 12.25
C SER A 130 44.74 18.98 12.49
N CYS A 131 44.53 17.83 11.83
CA CYS A 131 45.43 16.68 11.94
C CYS A 131 46.71 16.96 11.15
N GLU A 132 47.85 16.79 11.81
CA GLU A 132 49.18 17.13 11.28
C GLU A 132 49.71 16.08 10.29
N GLU A 133 49.25 14.84 10.43
CA GLU A 133 49.58 13.73 9.52
C GLU A 133 48.88 13.88 8.17
N LYS A 134 49.61 14.37 7.17
CA LYS A 134 49.11 14.66 5.81
C LYS A 134 48.48 13.44 5.12
N LEU A 135 49.02 12.24 5.35
CA LEU A 135 48.51 11.00 4.73
C LEU A 135 47.14 10.61 5.31
N MET A 136 47.00 10.67 6.63
CA MET A 136 45.76 10.35 7.33
C MET A 136 44.67 11.40 7.03
N GLN A 137 45.06 12.67 6.97
CA GLN A 137 44.18 13.76 6.54
C GLN A 137 43.69 13.58 5.10
N ALA A 138 44.56 13.19 4.16
CA ALA A 138 44.18 12.96 2.76
C ALA A 138 43.17 11.81 2.63
N ILE A 139 43.40 10.70 3.33
CA ILE A 139 42.48 9.56 3.36
C ILE A 139 41.12 9.97 3.93
N GLY A 140 41.08 10.67 5.07
CA GLY A 140 39.84 11.14 5.68
C GLY A 140 39.03 12.07 4.76
N LYS A 141 39.68 13.01 4.08
CA LYS A 141 39.05 13.91 3.10
C LYS A 141 38.44 13.16 1.91
N VAL A 142 39.14 12.16 1.42
CA VAL A 142 38.69 11.30 0.31
C VAL A 142 37.48 10.46 0.75
N SER A 143 37.53 9.84 1.93
CA SER A 143 36.41 9.09 2.50
C SER A 143 35.15 9.95 2.69
N ILE A 144 35.28 11.21 3.12
CA ILE A 144 34.14 12.14 3.24
C ILE A 144 33.46 12.39 1.90
N LYS A 145 34.25 12.61 0.83
CA LYS A 145 33.70 12.84 -0.51
C LYS A 145 32.88 11.64 -0.98
N TYR A 146 33.37 10.43 -0.75
CA TYR A 146 32.64 9.21 -1.12
C TYR A 146 31.32 9.08 -0.34
N ILE A 147 31.31 9.35 0.96
CA ILE A 147 30.09 9.30 1.79
C ILE A 147 29.03 10.28 1.27
N MET A 148 29.43 11.53 1.00
CA MET A 148 28.52 12.55 0.46
C MET A 148 27.95 12.16 -0.91
N GLN A 149 28.77 11.51 -1.74
CA GLN A 149 28.35 11.07 -3.07
C GLN A 149 27.40 9.87 -3.01
N PHE A 150 27.57 8.96 -2.06
CA PHE A 150 26.62 7.86 -1.80
C PHE A 150 25.24 8.39 -1.37
N ASN A 151 25.18 9.45 -0.54
CA ASN A 151 23.91 10.07 -0.14
C ASN A 151 23.10 10.61 -1.35
N LEU A 152 23.79 11.07 -2.41
CA LEU A 152 23.18 11.53 -3.66
C LEU A 152 22.89 10.40 -4.67
N LEU A 153 23.71 9.34 -4.70
CA LEU A 153 23.54 8.20 -5.61
C LEU A 153 22.25 7.40 -5.32
N ILE A 154 21.80 7.44 -4.07
CA ILE A 154 20.56 6.80 -3.61
C ILE A 154 19.33 7.57 -4.11
N ALA A 155 19.39 8.90 -4.21
CA ALA A 155 18.32 9.71 -4.78
C ALA A 155 18.05 9.37 -6.26
N MET A 156 19.06 8.85 -6.98
CA MET A 156 18.93 8.41 -8.37
C MET A 156 18.19 7.07 -8.50
N MET A 157 18.35 6.16 -7.53
CA MET A 157 17.58 4.90 -7.47
C MET A 157 16.08 5.14 -7.19
N THR A 158 15.73 6.28 -6.58
CA THR A 158 14.34 6.70 -6.29
C THR A 158 13.56 7.13 -7.55
N ARG A 159 14.19 7.19 -8.74
CA ARG A 159 13.52 7.49 -10.02
C ARG A 159 12.49 6.44 -10.47
N THR A 160 12.22 5.41 -9.67
CA THR A 160 11.02 4.56 -9.79
C THR A 160 9.71 5.34 -9.67
N TYR A 161 9.69 6.52 -9.04
CA TYR A 161 8.49 7.34 -8.88
C TYR A 161 7.93 7.90 -10.22
N GLU A 162 8.80 8.35 -11.14
CA GLU A 162 8.36 8.87 -12.44
C GLU A 162 7.85 7.77 -13.38
N THR A 163 8.37 6.55 -13.24
CA THR A 163 7.84 5.40 -13.96
C THR A 163 6.45 5.03 -13.44
N ILE A 164 6.26 4.99 -12.12
CA ILE A 164 4.98 4.68 -11.47
C ILE A 164 3.90 5.74 -11.78
N SER A 165 4.27 7.03 -11.90
CA SER A 165 3.31 8.09 -12.24
C SER A 165 2.76 7.96 -13.67
N ARG A 166 3.60 7.58 -14.64
CA ARG A 166 3.18 7.31 -16.04
C ARG A 166 2.27 6.09 -16.12
N THR A 167 2.45 5.10 -15.25
CA THR A 167 1.64 3.89 -15.21
C THR A 167 0.34 4.07 -14.41
N SER A 168 0.06 5.25 -13.82
CA SER A 168 -1.09 5.52 -12.93
C SER A 168 -2.48 5.07 -13.44
N ALA A 169 -2.72 5.02 -14.76
CA ALA A 169 -3.95 4.50 -15.34
C ALA A 169 -4.04 2.96 -15.30
N GLU A 170 -2.95 2.27 -15.60
CA GLU A 170 -2.84 0.81 -15.48
C GLU A 170 -2.79 0.40 -14.02
N TRP A 171 -2.09 1.15 -13.16
CA TRP A 171 -2.07 0.93 -11.71
C TRP A 171 -3.41 1.17 -11.06
N LYS A 172 -4.24 2.11 -11.54
CA LYS A 172 -5.63 2.19 -11.07
C LYS A 172 -6.39 0.91 -11.39
N ARG A 173 -6.21 0.30 -12.57
CA ARG A 173 -6.84 -0.99 -12.89
C ARG A 173 -6.24 -2.14 -12.08
N GLN A 174 -4.93 -2.18 -11.92
CA GLN A 174 -4.19 -3.25 -11.26
C GLN A 174 -4.38 -3.18 -9.75
N SER A 175 -4.32 -1.99 -9.15
CA SER A 175 -4.68 -1.74 -7.75
C SER A 175 -6.18 -1.97 -7.51
N PHE A 176 -7.07 -1.61 -8.44
CA PHE A 176 -8.47 -2.01 -8.36
C PHE A 176 -8.62 -3.54 -8.42
N PHE A 177 -7.87 -4.23 -9.27
CA PHE A 177 -7.88 -5.69 -9.37
C PHE A 177 -7.31 -6.36 -8.11
N ILE A 178 -6.17 -5.89 -7.60
CA ILE A 178 -5.55 -6.36 -6.35
C ILE A 178 -6.48 -6.08 -5.16
N ALA A 179 -7.08 -4.88 -5.10
CA ALA A 179 -8.06 -4.56 -4.09
C ALA A 179 -9.27 -5.51 -4.19
N LYS A 180 -9.80 -5.76 -5.40
CA LYS A 180 -10.90 -6.71 -5.62
C LYS A 180 -10.55 -8.12 -5.15
N LEU A 181 -9.33 -8.58 -5.40
CA LEU A 181 -8.84 -9.87 -4.90
C LEU A 181 -8.76 -9.89 -3.37
N GLN A 182 -8.26 -8.81 -2.76
CA GLN A 182 -8.23 -8.67 -1.30
C GLN A 182 -9.62 -8.63 -0.69
N TRP A 183 -10.56 -7.88 -1.27
CA TRP A 183 -11.96 -7.87 -0.86
C TRP A 183 -12.60 -9.25 -1.03
N ALA A 184 -12.30 -9.98 -2.11
CA ALA A 184 -12.80 -11.34 -2.30
C ALA A 184 -12.28 -12.30 -1.22
N GLN A 185 -11.00 -12.23 -0.86
CA GLN A 185 -10.42 -13.03 0.23
C GLN A 185 -11.05 -12.70 1.59
N VAL A 186 -11.22 -11.41 1.90
CA VAL A 186 -11.86 -10.98 3.16
C VAL A 186 -13.32 -11.41 3.20
N ILE A 187 -14.05 -11.27 2.09
CA ILE A 187 -15.44 -11.73 1.97
C ILE A 187 -15.52 -13.24 2.14
N LEU A 188 -14.60 -14.02 1.56
CA LEU A 188 -14.56 -15.46 1.71
C LEU A 188 -14.30 -15.88 3.17
N LEU A 189 -13.37 -15.21 3.85
CA LEU A 189 -13.08 -15.44 5.27
C LEU A 189 -14.30 -15.11 6.15
N LEU A 190 -14.99 -14.01 5.83
CA LEU A 190 -16.21 -13.59 6.50
C LEU A 190 -17.39 -14.54 6.20
N GLU A 191 -17.48 -15.08 4.98
CA GLU A 191 -18.46 -16.10 4.64
C GLU A 191 -18.21 -17.39 5.42
N LEU A 192 -16.93 -17.74 5.64
CA LEU A 192 -16.51 -18.89 6.43
C LEU A 192 -16.88 -18.76 7.91
N SER A 193 -16.92 -17.54 8.46
CA SER A 193 -17.28 -17.29 9.86
C SER A 193 -18.80 -17.23 10.11
N LEU A 194 -19.63 -17.18 9.07
CA LEU A 194 -21.10 -17.21 9.17
C LEU A 194 -21.63 -18.64 9.37
N LYS A 195 -22.75 -18.77 10.10
CA LYS A 195 -23.43 -20.05 10.30
C LYS A 195 -24.02 -20.58 8.97
N PRO A 196 -24.08 -21.91 8.74
CA PRO A 196 -24.56 -22.50 7.48
C PRO A 196 -25.94 -22.03 7.03
N LYS A 197 -26.86 -21.77 7.99
CA LYS A 197 -28.22 -21.31 7.70
C LYS A 197 -28.28 -19.88 7.15
N GLU A 198 -27.43 -18.99 7.67
CA GLU A 198 -27.35 -17.60 7.24
C GLU A 198 -26.72 -17.49 5.86
N ARG A 199 -25.69 -18.32 5.58
CA ARG A 199 -25.07 -18.43 4.26
C ARG A 199 -26.08 -18.86 3.19
N LEU A 200 -26.93 -19.85 3.49
CA LEU A 200 -27.99 -20.29 2.59
C LEU A 200 -28.99 -19.16 2.30
N SER A 201 -29.45 -18.45 3.35
CA SER A 201 -30.36 -17.31 3.18
C SER A 201 -29.77 -16.21 2.29
N ALA A 202 -28.48 -15.89 2.47
CA ALA A 202 -27.78 -14.92 1.62
C ALA A 202 -27.69 -15.39 0.16
N MET A 203 -27.33 -16.67 -0.08
CA MET A 203 -27.29 -17.25 -1.42
C MET A 203 -28.66 -17.16 -2.13
N LEU A 204 -29.75 -17.46 -1.41
CA LEU A 204 -31.10 -17.40 -1.95
C LEU A 204 -31.54 -15.97 -2.30
N LYS A 205 -31.05 -14.96 -1.58
CA LYS A 205 -31.35 -13.54 -1.81
C LYS A 205 -30.69 -12.99 -3.08
N TYR A 206 -29.46 -13.40 -3.38
CA TYR A 206 -28.70 -12.89 -4.53
C TYR A 206 -28.85 -13.73 -5.81
N SER A 207 -29.34 -14.97 -5.71
CA SER A 207 -29.53 -15.87 -6.86
C SER A 207 -31.00 -15.97 -7.30
N ARG A 208 -31.23 -16.14 -8.61
CA ARG A 208 -32.54 -16.30 -9.23
C ARG A 208 -32.66 -17.70 -9.84
N PRO A 209 -33.81 -18.40 -9.74
CA PRO A 209 -33.99 -19.69 -10.41
C PRO A 209 -34.01 -19.52 -11.94
N ILE A 210 -33.43 -20.48 -12.66
CA ILE A 210 -33.44 -20.55 -14.12
C ILE A 210 -34.64 -21.37 -14.56
N GLY A 211 -35.55 -20.74 -15.30
CA GLY A 211 -36.70 -21.42 -15.90
C GLY A 211 -37.68 -21.98 -14.86
N THR A 212 -38.15 -23.21 -15.09
CA THR A 212 -39.13 -23.91 -14.24
C THR A 212 -38.49 -24.70 -13.10
N ASP A 213 -37.20 -25.04 -13.22
CA ASP A 213 -36.46 -25.79 -12.21
C ASP A 213 -35.92 -24.86 -11.11
N LYS A 214 -36.40 -25.04 -9.87
CA LYS A 214 -35.97 -24.23 -8.71
C LYS A 214 -34.57 -24.59 -8.20
N THR A 215 -34.02 -25.72 -8.64
CA THR A 215 -32.70 -26.25 -8.23
C THR A 215 -31.56 -25.55 -8.94
N LYS A 216 -31.74 -25.16 -10.20
CA LYS A 216 -30.74 -24.42 -10.98
C LYS A 216 -30.95 -22.93 -10.76
N ARG A 217 -29.95 -22.26 -10.18
CA ARG A 217 -29.99 -20.83 -9.88
C ARG A 217 -28.82 -20.11 -10.56
N SER A 218 -29.04 -18.87 -10.94
CA SER A 218 -28.05 -18.02 -11.58
C SER A 218 -28.04 -16.60 -11.00
N PHE A 219 -26.94 -15.90 -11.27
CA PHE A 219 -26.80 -14.49 -10.96
C PHE A 219 -27.17 -13.65 -12.19
N VAL A 220 -27.94 -12.59 -11.96
CA VAL A 220 -28.27 -11.62 -13.01
C VAL A 220 -27.22 -10.52 -12.98
N VAL A 221 -26.40 -10.44 -14.03
CA VAL A 221 -25.34 -9.43 -14.15
C VAL A 221 -25.69 -8.48 -15.30
N ALA A 222 -25.84 -7.21 -14.99
CA ALA A 222 -25.94 -6.17 -16.01
C ALA A 222 -24.54 -5.81 -16.51
N LYS A 223 -24.19 -6.24 -17.72
CA LYS A 223 -22.92 -5.84 -18.36
C LYS A 223 -23.09 -4.47 -19.00
N LYS A 224 -22.44 -3.45 -18.45
CA LYS A 224 -22.32 -2.13 -19.10
C LYS A 224 -21.20 -2.24 -20.14
N THR A 225 -21.55 -2.37 -21.41
CA THR A 225 -20.58 -2.33 -22.51
C THR A 225 -19.94 -0.94 -22.53
N ALA A 226 -18.61 -0.87 -22.47
CA ALA A 226 -17.88 0.39 -22.49
C ALA A 226 -17.99 1.01 -23.89
N ARG A 227 -19.04 1.82 -24.10
CA ARG A 227 -19.31 2.47 -25.39
C ARG A 227 -18.24 3.50 -25.75
N ASP A 228 -17.38 3.94 -24.82
CA ASP A 228 -16.41 5.02 -25.06
C ASP A 228 -15.10 4.60 -25.73
N SER A 229 -14.65 3.34 -25.58
CA SER A 229 -13.41 2.85 -26.20
C SER A 229 -13.60 2.21 -27.58
N MET A 230 -14.84 2.12 -28.05
CA MET A 230 -15.21 1.42 -29.29
C MET A 230 -15.16 2.39 -30.48
N SER A 231 -14.68 1.91 -31.63
CA SER A 231 -14.70 2.69 -32.88
C SER A 231 -16.13 3.09 -33.25
N LYS A 232 -16.34 4.22 -33.94
CA LYS A 232 -17.69 4.69 -34.35
C LYS A 232 -18.48 3.59 -35.07
N THR A 233 -17.81 2.79 -35.88
CA THR A 233 -18.40 1.65 -36.62
C THR A 233 -18.88 0.54 -35.70
N GLU A 234 -18.11 0.21 -34.65
CA GLU A 234 -18.50 -0.80 -33.67
C GLU A 234 -19.71 -0.36 -32.83
N LYS A 235 -19.83 0.94 -32.52
CA LYS A 235 -21.00 1.49 -31.81
C LYS A 235 -22.27 1.33 -32.64
N GLN A 236 -22.21 1.66 -33.94
CA GLN A 236 -23.34 1.51 -34.86
C GLN A 236 -23.77 0.05 -35.01
N LEU A 237 -22.83 -0.89 -35.12
CA LEU A 237 -23.11 -2.32 -35.22
C LEU A 237 -23.78 -2.88 -33.95
N LEU A 238 -23.34 -2.44 -32.77
CA LEU A 238 -23.97 -2.82 -31.49
C LEU A 238 -25.38 -2.28 -31.36
N GLU A 239 -25.62 -1.03 -31.76
CA GLU A 239 -26.97 -0.44 -31.76
C GLU A 239 -27.91 -1.15 -32.73
N GLN A 240 -27.41 -1.54 -33.89
CA GLN A 240 -28.18 -2.34 -34.85
C GLN A 240 -28.53 -3.72 -34.27
N LYS A 241 -27.54 -4.45 -33.70
CA LYS A 241 -27.80 -5.71 -33.00
C LYS A 241 -28.78 -5.58 -31.84
N GLU A 242 -28.72 -4.47 -31.07
CA GLU A 242 -29.69 -4.22 -30.00
C GLU A 242 -31.11 -3.98 -30.54
N ARG A 243 -31.26 -3.29 -31.68
CA ARG A 243 -32.56 -3.08 -32.33
C ARG A 243 -33.13 -4.40 -32.84
N ASP A 244 -32.34 -5.18 -33.57
CA ASP A 244 -32.75 -6.48 -34.13
C ASP A 244 -33.19 -7.43 -33.01
N LEU A 245 -32.43 -7.50 -31.91
CA LEU A 245 -32.77 -8.33 -30.75
C LEU A 245 -34.07 -7.86 -30.05
N ARG A 246 -34.35 -6.55 -30.01
CA ARG A 246 -35.60 -6.01 -29.45
C ARG A 246 -36.79 -6.38 -30.33
N GLU A 247 -36.64 -6.32 -31.64
CA GLU A 247 -37.67 -6.71 -32.59
C GLU A 247 -37.94 -8.21 -32.53
N GLU A 248 -36.90 -9.04 -32.46
CA GLU A 248 -37.01 -10.48 -32.29
C GLU A 248 -37.77 -10.81 -30.99
N LYS A 249 -37.40 -10.19 -29.85
CA LYS A 249 -38.11 -10.36 -28.58
C LYS A 249 -39.58 -9.95 -28.66
N ARG A 250 -39.89 -8.83 -29.33
CA ARG A 250 -41.27 -8.37 -29.54
C ARG A 250 -42.06 -9.36 -30.41
N ALA A 251 -41.45 -9.89 -31.47
CA ALA A 251 -42.06 -10.90 -32.33
C ALA A 251 -42.31 -12.20 -31.57
N LEU A 252 -41.34 -12.66 -30.76
CA LEU A 252 -41.47 -13.81 -29.88
C LEU A 252 -42.58 -13.64 -28.86
N LEU A 253 -42.68 -12.46 -28.23
CA LEU A 253 -43.74 -12.15 -27.27
C LEU A 253 -45.12 -12.13 -27.93
N LYS A 254 -45.22 -11.56 -29.15
CA LYS A 254 -46.46 -11.59 -29.94
C LYS A 254 -46.86 -13.01 -30.34
N ARG A 255 -45.90 -13.86 -30.74
CA ARG A 255 -46.14 -15.28 -31.02
C ARG A 255 -46.64 -16.01 -29.77
N ARG A 256 -45.95 -15.85 -28.64
CA ARG A 256 -46.36 -16.40 -27.34
C ARG A 256 -47.78 -15.96 -26.93
N LEU A 257 -48.10 -14.68 -27.14
CA LEU A 257 -49.43 -14.14 -26.82
C LEU A 257 -50.50 -14.71 -27.75
N LYS A 258 -50.21 -14.84 -29.05
CA LYS A 258 -51.12 -15.46 -30.02
C LYS A 258 -51.37 -16.93 -29.71
N ASP A 259 -50.31 -17.68 -29.37
CA ASP A 259 -50.41 -19.09 -28.94
C ASP A 259 -51.28 -19.23 -27.68
N PHE A 260 -51.21 -18.27 -26.76
CA PHE A 260 -52.03 -18.23 -25.54
C PHE A 260 -53.51 -17.92 -25.83
N VAL A 261 -53.79 -17.05 -26.80
CA VAL A 261 -55.16 -16.72 -27.23
C VAL A 261 -55.80 -17.87 -28.01
N GLN A 262 -55.01 -18.63 -28.77
CA GLN A 262 -55.51 -19.68 -29.66
C GLN A 262 -55.66 -21.05 -28.98
N ASN A 263 -54.99 -21.28 -27.84
CA ASN A 263 -55.13 -22.48 -27.01
C ASN A 263 -55.29 -22.11 -25.51
N PRO A 264 -56.50 -21.76 -25.06
CA PRO A 264 -56.75 -21.37 -23.66
C PRO A 264 -56.59 -22.54 -22.66
N ASP A 265 -56.63 -23.79 -23.11
CA ASP A 265 -56.60 -24.98 -22.23
C ASP A 265 -55.20 -25.51 -21.90
N LEU A 266 -54.13 -24.98 -22.51
CA LEU A 266 -52.75 -25.37 -22.18
C LEU A 266 -52.21 -24.51 -21.03
N ARG A 267 -52.72 -24.70 -19.81
CA ARG A 267 -52.16 -24.10 -18.59
C ARG A 267 -50.74 -24.63 -18.34
N ARG A 268 -49.73 -23.93 -18.86
CA ARG A 268 -48.39 -23.96 -18.26
C ARG A 268 -48.33 -22.92 -17.13
N PRO A 269 -47.64 -23.21 -16.02
CA PRO A 269 -47.58 -22.30 -14.89
C PRO A 269 -46.96 -20.96 -15.31
N ILE A 270 -47.77 -19.92 -15.28
CA ILE A 270 -47.37 -18.52 -15.46
C ILE A 270 -46.41 -18.18 -14.31
N THR A 271 -45.25 -17.63 -14.64
CA THR A 271 -44.36 -17.04 -13.63
C THR A 271 -45.07 -15.86 -12.99
N SER A 272 -45.17 -15.87 -11.65
CA SER A 272 -46.02 -15.01 -10.82
C SER A 272 -45.89 -13.49 -11.05
N TYR A 273 -44.82 -13.04 -11.71
CA TYR A 273 -44.56 -11.62 -11.97
C TYR A 273 -45.43 -11.01 -13.08
N LEU A 274 -45.88 -11.78 -14.07
CA LEU A 274 -46.79 -11.25 -15.09
C LEU A 274 -48.23 -11.09 -14.57
N GLN A 275 -48.60 -11.80 -13.51
CA GLN A 275 -49.96 -11.78 -12.97
C GLN A 275 -50.28 -10.45 -12.27
N GLN A 276 -49.29 -9.81 -11.62
CA GLN A 276 -49.49 -8.54 -10.93
C GLN A 276 -49.71 -7.37 -11.89
N THR A 277 -48.89 -7.25 -12.94
CA THR A 277 -48.99 -6.12 -13.87
C THR A 277 -50.24 -6.22 -14.76
N THR A 278 -50.62 -7.44 -15.16
CA THR A 278 -51.80 -7.65 -16.00
C THR A 278 -53.10 -7.51 -15.19
N MET A 279 -53.17 -7.92 -13.91
CA MET A 279 -54.36 -7.63 -13.08
C MET A 279 -54.51 -6.13 -12.77
N GLN A 280 -53.44 -5.39 -12.51
CA GLN A 280 -53.53 -3.95 -12.24
C GLN A 280 -54.05 -3.18 -13.46
N ASN A 281 -53.53 -3.48 -14.66
CA ASN A 281 -53.96 -2.81 -15.89
C ASN A 281 -55.39 -3.17 -16.31
N ILE A 282 -55.88 -4.38 -15.97
CA ILE A 282 -57.26 -4.78 -16.25
C ILE A 282 -58.24 -4.16 -15.23
N MET A 283 -57.83 -4.00 -13.97
CA MET A 283 -58.68 -3.34 -12.96
C MET A 283 -58.79 -1.82 -13.16
N GLN A 284 -57.75 -1.17 -13.68
CA GLN A 284 -57.83 0.26 -14.03
C GLN A 284 -58.79 0.52 -15.21
N LYS A 285 -58.83 -0.38 -16.19
CA LYS A 285 -59.68 -0.21 -17.39
C LYS A 285 -61.16 -0.55 -17.20
N LYS A 286 -61.54 -1.03 -16.01
CA LYS A 286 -62.93 -1.39 -15.67
C LYS A 286 -63.59 -0.35 -14.75
N ASN A 287 -62.83 0.66 -14.33
CA ASN A 287 -63.28 1.74 -13.45
C ASN A 287 -63.24 3.12 -14.15
N GLU A 288 -63.02 3.15 -15.47
CA GLU A 288 -63.31 4.28 -16.38
C GLU A 288 -64.45 3.87 -17.31
#